data_AF-A0AAV1RAQ5-F1
#
_entry.id   AF-A0AAV1RAQ5-F1
#
_cell.length_a   1.000
_cell.length_b   1.000
_cell.length_c   1.000
_cell.angle_alpha   90.00
_cell.angle_beta   90.00
_cell.angle_gamma   90.00
#
_symmetry.space_group_name_H-M   'P 1'
#
loop_
_entity.id
_entity.type
_entity.pdbx_description
1 polymer ?
#
loop_
_entity_poly.entity_id
_entity_poly.type
_entity_poly.pdbx_seq_one_letter_code
_entity_poly.pdbx_strand_id
1 'polypeptide(L)'
;MARVPIFRASISRSLPIFLPNLSSSNRNSILKKNKLLCYAASSETKTIRSEVSFCIGTYLIPHPKKVERGGEDAFFVSDYNGGVIAVADGVSGWAEQNIDPSLFPQELMANASCLVGDEEVNYDPRILIRKAHAATSSVGSATV
;
A
#
# COMPACT_ATOMS: atom_id res chain seq x y z
N MET A 1 30.32 1.49 4.51
CA MET A 1 29.14 0.71 4.96
C MET A 1 28.01 1.69 5.25
N ALA A 2 27.10 1.88 4.29
CA ALA A 2 25.94 2.73 4.48
C ALA A 2 24.89 1.97 5.31
N ARG A 3 24.42 2.56 6.41
CA ARG A 3 23.33 2.02 7.22
C ARG A 3 22.02 2.22 6.46
N VAL A 4 21.36 1.13 6.09
CA VAL A 4 20.03 1.15 5.49
C VAL A 4 18.98 1.26 6.61
N PRO A 5 18.03 2.20 6.54
CA PRO A 5 16.93 2.27 7.50
C PRO A 5 15.99 1.08 7.29
N ILE A 6 15.83 0.25 8.31
CA ILE A 6 14.76 -0.74 8.36
C ILE A 6 13.47 0.02 8.67
N PHE A 7 12.66 0.28 7.65
CA PHE A 7 11.29 0.71 7.88
C PHE A 7 10.46 -0.51 8.31
N ARG A 8 10.39 -0.70 9.62
CA ARG A 8 9.33 -1.51 10.21
C ARG A 8 8.05 -0.71 9.99
N ALA A 9 7.11 -1.22 9.20
CA ALA A 9 5.75 -0.72 9.21
C ALA A 9 5.21 -0.93 10.63
N SER A 10 5.38 0.08 11.48
CA SER A 10 4.80 0.13 12.80
C SER A 10 3.30 0.26 12.61
N ILE A 11 2.57 -0.72 13.13
CA ILE A 11 1.11 -0.76 13.21
C ILE A 11 0.62 0.61 13.71
N SER A 12 0.16 1.45 12.80
CA SER A 12 -0.63 2.60 13.17
C SER A 12 -2.02 2.05 13.49
N ARG A 13 -2.26 1.79 14.77
CA ARG A 13 -3.63 1.61 15.26
C ARG A 13 -4.33 2.94 15.01
N SER A 14 -5.02 3.06 13.88
CA SER A 14 -5.99 4.12 13.66
C SER A 14 -7.09 3.92 14.70
N LEU A 15 -7.00 4.70 15.79
CA LEU A 15 -8.12 4.95 16.69
C LEU A 15 -9.28 5.48 15.84
N PRO A 16 -10.52 5.04 16.05
CA PRO A 16 -11.66 5.59 15.33
C PRO A 16 -11.80 7.07 15.70
N ILE A 17 -11.47 7.95 14.74
CA ILE A 17 -11.77 9.37 14.81
C ILE A 17 -13.28 9.50 14.62
N PHE A 18 -14.01 9.61 15.74
CA PHE A 18 -15.38 10.12 15.71
C PHE A 18 -15.32 11.64 15.56
N LEU A 19 -15.57 12.13 14.35
CA LEU A 19 -15.93 13.52 14.11
C LEU A 19 -17.43 13.70 14.37
N PRO A 20 -17.86 14.55 15.32
CA PRO A 20 -19.24 15.02 15.33
C PRO A 20 -19.38 16.14 14.29
N ASN A 21 -20.29 15.96 13.33
CA ASN A 21 -20.76 17.04 12.47
C ASN A 21 -21.34 18.17 13.32
N LEU A 22 -20.88 19.41 13.11
CA LEU A 22 -21.48 20.62 13.68
C LEU A 22 -21.97 21.55 12.57
N SER A 23 -23.29 21.66 12.44
CA SER A 23 -24.07 22.73 11.79
C SER A 23 -25.55 22.41 12.02
N SER A 24 -26.48 23.28 12.40
CA SER A 24 -26.51 24.67 12.87
C SER A 24 -27.94 24.86 13.42
N SER A 25 -28.07 25.71 14.45
CA SER A 25 -29.27 26.50 14.80
C SER A 25 -30.07 26.15 16.08
N ASN A 26 -30.05 27.14 16.98
CA ASN A 26 -31.08 27.64 17.90
C ASN A 26 -31.42 26.96 19.26
N ARG A 27 -31.01 27.71 20.31
CA ARG A 27 -31.75 28.19 21.51
C ARG A 27 -31.97 27.27 22.73
N ASN A 28 -31.36 27.75 23.82
CA ASN A 28 -31.84 27.84 25.20
C ASN A 28 -31.96 26.54 26.03
N SER A 29 -31.06 26.42 27.03
CA SER A 29 -31.37 26.28 28.47
C SER A 29 -30.51 25.24 29.21
N ILE A 30 -29.87 25.74 30.28
CA ILE A 30 -29.68 25.13 31.61
C ILE A 30 -28.94 23.78 31.70
N LEU A 31 -27.71 23.86 32.22
CA LEU A 31 -26.84 22.78 32.67
C LEU A 31 -27.47 21.96 33.82
N LYS A 32 -27.72 20.65 33.61
CA LYS A 32 -28.03 19.69 34.70
C LYS A 32 -27.40 18.31 34.47
N LYS A 33 -26.40 18.02 35.33
CA LYS A 33 -26.11 16.78 36.06
C LYS A 33 -26.05 15.45 35.29
N ASN A 34 -24.82 14.94 35.22
CA ASN A 34 -24.35 13.59 34.91
C ASN A 34 -25.26 12.47 35.46
N LYS A 35 -25.76 11.62 34.57
CA LYS A 35 -26.15 10.23 34.86
C LYS A 35 -25.47 9.33 33.82
N LEU A 36 -24.37 8.70 34.22
CA LEU A 36 -23.78 7.57 33.49
C LEU A 36 -24.74 6.39 33.61
N LEU A 37 -25.42 6.07 32.52
CA LEU A 37 -26.14 4.81 32.31
C LEU A 37 -25.17 3.89 31.55
N CYS A 38 -24.62 2.90 32.27
CA CYS A 38 -23.76 1.88 31.69
C CYS A 38 -24.63 0.94 30.83
N TYR A 39 -24.69 1.19 29.52
CA TYR A 39 -25.18 0.21 28.57
C TYR A 39 -24.08 -0.84 28.35
N ALA A 40 -24.32 -2.05 28.83
CA ALA A 40 -23.54 -3.23 28.46
C ALA A 40 -23.80 -3.51 26.97
N ALA A 41 -22.95 -2.96 26.09
CA ALA A 41 -22.98 -3.31 24.68
C ALA A 41 -22.41 -4.72 24.52
N SER A 42 -23.26 -5.57 23.97
CA SER A 42 -23.02 -6.93 23.49
C SER A 42 -21.54 -7.23 23.23
N SER A 43 -21.02 -8.22 23.94
CA SER A 43 -19.78 -8.90 23.57
C SER A 43 -20.02 -9.58 22.22
N GLU A 44 -19.81 -8.84 21.12
CA GLU A 44 -19.55 -9.47 19.84
C GLU A 44 -18.31 -10.34 20.03
N THR A 45 -18.55 -11.64 20.04
CA THR A 45 -17.51 -12.65 20.07
C THR A 45 -16.64 -12.41 18.85
N LYS A 46 -15.51 -11.72 19.04
CA LYS A 46 -14.41 -11.69 18.08
C LYS A 46 -14.04 -13.14 17.83
N THR A 47 -14.53 -13.70 16.73
CA THR A 47 -14.03 -14.96 16.21
C THR A 47 -12.57 -14.72 15.89
N ILE A 48 -11.69 -15.05 16.84
CA ILE A 48 -10.26 -15.11 16.61
C ILE A 48 -10.08 -16.32 15.69
N ARG A 49 -10.28 -16.10 14.38
CA ARG A 49 -9.72 -17.02 13.40
C ARG A 49 -8.21 -16.96 13.62
N SER A 50 -7.55 -18.10 13.54
CA SER A 50 -6.09 -18.13 13.46
C SER A 50 -5.71 -17.27 12.25
N GLU A 51 -5.28 -16.04 12.51
CA GLU A 51 -5.00 -15.04 11.49
C GLU A 51 -3.65 -15.44 10.90
N VAL A 52 -3.68 -16.07 9.72
CA VAL A 52 -2.46 -16.32 8.97
C VAL A 52 -1.91 -14.97 8.53
N SER A 53 -0.76 -14.57 9.08
CA SER A 53 -0.12 -13.30 8.77
C SER A 53 1.12 -13.53 7.91
N PHE A 54 1.26 -12.77 6.82
CA PHE A 54 2.51 -12.68 6.09
C PHE A 54 3.48 -11.72 6.77
N CYS A 55 4.67 -12.20 7.12
CA CYS A 55 5.80 -11.36 7.51
C CYS A 55 6.73 -11.22 6.31
N ILE A 56 6.82 -10.01 5.75
CA ILE A 56 7.50 -9.77 4.47
C ILE A 56 8.78 -8.98 4.74
N GLY A 57 9.90 -9.48 4.21
CA GLY A 57 11.17 -8.76 4.14
C GLY A 57 11.56 -8.55 2.68
N THR A 58 12.06 -7.37 2.35
CA THR A 58 12.44 -7.02 0.97
C THR A 58 13.92 -6.68 0.92
N TYR A 59 14.60 -7.12 -0.13
CA TYR A 59 15.98 -6.78 -0.38
C TYR A 59 16.23 -6.76 -1.88
N LEU A 60 16.97 -5.76 -2.36
CA LEU A 60 17.28 -5.58 -3.78
C LEU A 60 18.79 -5.43 -3.92
N ILE A 61 19.41 -6.33 -4.68
CA ILE A 61 20.85 -6.32 -4.98
C ILE A 61 21.00 -6.08 -6.48
N PRO A 62 21.31 -4.85 -6.91
CA PRO A 62 21.51 -4.56 -8.32
C PRO A 62 22.69 -5.36 -8.88
N HIS A 63 22.64 -5.65 -10.18
CA HIS A 63 23.82 -6.10 -10.90
C HIS A 63 24.99 -5.11 -10.70
N PRO A 64 26.25 -5.53 -10.51
CA PRO A 64 27.36 -4.64 -10.18
C PRO A 64 27.55 -3.45 -11.12
N LYS A 65 27.35 -3.67 -12.44
CA LYS A 65 27.40 -2.60 -13.47
C LYS A 65 26.27 -1.58 -13.38
N LYS A 66 25.21 -1.86 -12.60
CA LYS A 66 23.97 -1.09 -12.49
C LYS A 66 23.76 -0.52 -11.08
N VAL A 67 24.73 -0.67 -10.17
CA VAL A 67 24.57 -0.30 -8.75
C VAL A 67 24.38 1.21 -8.55
N GLU A 68 25.11 2.03 -9.31
CA GLU A 68 25.03 3.50 -9.21
C GLU A 68 23.65 4.07 -9.57
N ARG A 69 22.86 3.31 -10.35
CA ARG A 69 21.50 3.66 -10.74
C ARG A 69 20.42 2.88 -10.00
N GLY A 70 20.80 2.06 -9.01
CA GLY A 70 19.86 1.29 -8.20
C GLY A 70 19.26 0.04 -8.85
N GLY A 71 19.70 -0.35 -10.05
CA GLY A 71 19.19 -1.52 -10.77
C GLY A 71 18.13 -1.21 -11.83
N GLU A 72 17.38 -2.25 -12.23
CA GLU A 72 16.27 -2.17 -13.19
C GLU A 72 14.99 -2.75 -12.59
N ASP A 73 15.13 -3.54 -11.55
CA ASP A 73 14.05 -4.17 -10.82
C ASP A 73 13.31 -3.15 -9.94
N ALA A 74 12.01 -3.34 -9.75
CA ALA A 74 11.19 -2.63 -8.79
C ALA A 74 10.27 -3.61 -8.05
N PHE A 75 9.79 -3.23 -6.87
CA PHE A 75 8.82 -4.02 -6.11
C PHE A 75 7.88 -3.11 -5.32
N PHE A 76 6.73 -3.64 -4.92
CA PHE A 76 5.93 -3.05 -3.85
C PHE A 76 5.38 -4.12 -2.92
N VAL A 77 5.10 -3.72 -1.69
CA VAL A 77 4.47 -4.55 -0.66
C VAL A 77 3.34 -3.75 -0.02
N SER A 78 2.18 -4.39 0.17
CA SER A 78 1.02 -3.82 0.84
C SER A 78 0.42 -4.82 1.81
N ASP A 79 -0.21 -4.35 2.88
CA ASP A 79 -0.99 -5.15 3.83
C ASP A 79 -2.48 -5.24 3.43
N TYR A 80 -2.86 -4.69 2.27
CA TYR A 80 -4.24 -4.70 1.77
C TYR A 80 -4.79 -6.13 1.66
N ASN A 81 -5.96 -6.36 2.26
CA ASN A 81 -6.77 -7.58 2.15
C ASN A 81 -5.99 -8.90 2.37
N GLY A 82 -5.02 -8.90 3.30
CA GLY A 82 -4.23 -10.07 3.67
C GLY A 82 -2.80 -10.08 3.11
N GLY A 83 -2.47 -9.11 2.26
CA GLY A 83 -1.11 -8.81 1.83
C GLY A 83 -0.87 -8.99 0.34
N VAL A 84 -0.18 -8.03 -0.26
CA VAL A 84 0.20 -8.03 -1.68
C VAL A 84 1.71 -7.86 -1.79
N ILE A 85 2.32 -8.65 -2.66
CA ILE A 85 3.73 -8.57 -3.03
C ILE A 85 3.78 -8.56 -4.56
N ALA A 86 4.47 -7.58 -5.14
CA ALA A 86 4.74 -7.58 -6.57
C ALA A 86 6.19 -7.18 -6.85
N VAL A 87 6.74 -7.72 -7.92
CA VAL A 87 8.09 -7.45 -8.42
C VAL A 87 7.97 -7.24 -9.93
N ALA A 88 8.77 -6.32 -10.46
CA ALA A 88 8.90 -6.09 -11.89
C ALA A 88 10.39 -6.00 -12.26
N ASP A 89 10.86 -6.84 -13.17
CA ASP A 89 12.23 -6.86 -13.69
C ASP A 89 12.31 -6.09 -15.02
N GLY A 90 12.94 -4.91 -15.00
CA GLY A 90 13.09 -4.06 -16.18
C GLY A 90 13.93 -4.69 -17.28
N VAL A 91 13.46 -4.59 -18.53
CA VAL A 91 14.16 -5.19 -19.67
C VAL A 91 15.39 -4.36 -20.06
N SER A 92 16.59 -4.89 -19.76
CA SER A 92 17.87 -4.21 -20.02
C SER A 92 18.10 -3.72 -21.46
N GLY A 93 17.46 -4.33 -22.46
CA GLY A 93 17.58 -3.94 -23.87
C GLY A 93 17.13 -2.50 -24.18
N TRP A 94 16.31 -1.88 -23.32
CA TRP A 94 15.92 -0.46 -23.49
C TRP A 94 17.09 0.51 -23.40
N ALA A 95 18.18 0.12 -22.71
CA ALA A 95 19.38 0.93 -22.63
C ALA A 95 20.04 1.16 -24.00
N GLU A 96 19.89 0.22 -24.95
CA GLU A 96 20.41 0.36 -26.33
C GLU A 96 19.71 1.48 -27.11
N GLN A 97 18.51 1.87 -26.68
CA GLN A 97 17.72 2.96 -27.25
C GLN A 97 17.85 4.26 -26.45
N ASN A 98 18.81 4.35 -25.51
CA ASN A 98 18.97 5.47 -24.59
C ASN A 98 17.74 5.72 -23.68
N ILE A 99 16.98 4.66 -23.39
CA ILE A 99 15.84 4.69 -22.47
C ILE A 99 16.29 4.02 -21.16
N ASP A 100 16.03 4.67 -20.02
CA ASP A 100 16.38 4.11 -18.71
C ASP A 100 15.45 2.93 -18.38
N PRO A 101 15.97 1.68 -18.31
CA PRO A 101 15.14 0.49 -18.12
C PRO A 101 14.51 0.41 -16.72
N SER A 102 14.91 1.26 -15.78
CA SER A 102 14.36 1.30 -14.42
C SER A 102 13.04 2.07 -14.32
N LEU A 103 12.74 2.97 -15.26
CA LEU A 103 11.59 3.87 -15.16
C LEU A 103 10.24 3.13 -15.29
N PHE A 104 10.11 2.28 -16.31
CA PHE A 104 8.90 1.49 -16.55
C PHE A 104 8.52 0.60 -15.35
N PRO A 105 9.41 -0.28 -14.83
CA PRO A 105 9.06 -1.12 -13.68
C PRO A 105 8.78 -0.30 -12.41
N GLN A 106 9.50 0.80 -12.17
CA GLN A 106 9.23 1.69 -11.03
C GLN A 106 7.83 2.31 -11.10
N GLU A 107 7.46 2.86 -12.26
CA GLU A 107 6.14 3.44 -12.45
C GLU A 107 5.03 2.37 -12.42
N LEU A 108 5.27 1.19 -13.00
CA LEU A 108 4.34 0.07 -12.95
C LEU A 108 4.03 -0.35 -11.51
N MET A 109 5.07 -0.49 -10.67
CA MET A 109 4.90 -0.83 -9.25
C MET A 109 4.24 0.30 -8.45
N ALA A 110 4.55 1.56 -8.76
CA ALA A 110 3.89 2.72 -8.13
C ALA A 110 2.38 2.75 -8.47
N ASN A 111 2.03 2.55 -9.73
CA ASN A 111 0.63 2.48 -10.17
C ASN A 111 -0.10 1.29 -9.55
N ALA A 112 0.53 0.11 -9.49
CA ALA A 112 -0.05 -1.04 -8.82
C ALA A 112 -0.27 -0.79 -7.32
N SER A 113 0.67 -0.12 -6.65
CA SER A 113 0.50 0.29 -5.25
C SER A 113 -0.67 1.27 -5.06
N CYS A 114 -0.89 2.20 -5.99
CA CYS A 114 -2.01 3.14 -5.94
C CYS A 114 -3.37 2.47 -6.19
N LEU A 115 -3.38 1.42 -7.02
CA LEU A 115 -4.60 0.73 -7.47
C LEU A 115 -4.97 -0.50 -6.65
N VAL A 116 -4.12 -0.93 -5.71
CA VAL A 116 -4.35 -2.17 -4.93
C VAL A 116 -5.68 -2.18 -4.17
N GLY A 117 -6.15 -1.01 -3.73
CA GLY A 117 -7.42 -0.82 -3.02
C GLY A 117 -8.62 -0.49 -3.90
N ASP A 118 -8.46 -0.50 -5.22
CA ASP A 118 -9.52 -0.20 -6.17
C ASP A 118 -10.56 -1.35 -6.21
N GLU A 119 -11.84 -1.01 -6.07
CA GLU A 119 -12.92 -2.02 -6.00
C GLU A 119 -13.01 -2.86 -7.28
N GLU A 120 -12.71 -2.30 -8.44
CA GLU A 120 -12.72 -3.02 -9.73
C GLU A 120 -11.59 -4.04 -9.82
N VAL A 121 -10.48 -3.83 -9.09
CA VAL A 121 -9.40 -4.82 -9.01
C VAL A 121 -9.88 -6.08 -8.31
N ASN A 122 -10.77 -5.95 -7.31
CA ASN A 122 -11.39 -7.06 -6.59
C ASN A 122 -10.37 -8.15 -6.16
N TYR A 123 -9.18 -7.71 -5.72
CA TYR A 123 -8.08 -8.58 -5.33
C TYR A 123 -7.62 -9.58 -6.41
N ASP A 124 -7.90 -9.31 -7.69
CA ASP A 124 -7.38 -10.07 -8.84
C ASP A 124 -6.06 -9.44 -9.33
N PRO A 125 -4.91 -10.14 -9.18
CA PRO A 125 -3.61 -9.61 -9.58
C PRO A 125 -3.53 -9.34 -11.09
N ARG A 126 -4.30 -10.04 -11.93
CA ARG A 126 -4.32 -9.80 -13.38
C ARG A 126 -4.99 -8.48 -13.71
N ILE A 127 -6.07 -8.14 -13.02
CA ILE A 127 -6.76 -6.86 -13.19
C ILE A 127 -5.86 -5.73 -12.68
N LEU A 128 -5.24 -5.93 -11.50
CA LEU A 128 -4.31 -4.96 -10.92
C LEU A 128 -3.18 -4.59 -11.89
N ILE A 129 -2.48 -5.59 -12.41
CA ILE A 129 -1.37 -5.36 -13.34
C ILE A 129 -1.85 -4.77 -14.66
N ARG A 130 -3.03 -5.16 -15.18
CA ARG A 130 -3.58 -4.54 -16.39
C ARG A 130 -3.89 -3.06 -16.18
N LYS A 131 -4.49 -2.68 -15.05
CA LYS A 131 -4.78 -1.27 -14.74
C LYS A 131 -3.49 -0.49 -14.49
N ALA A 132 -2.53 -1.06 -13.76
CA ALA A 132 -1.23 -0.43 -13.52
C ALA A 132 -0.45 -0.21 -14.82
N HIS A 133 -0.45 -1.21 -15.72
CA HIS A 133 0.15 -1.09 -17.05
C HIS A 133 -0.54 0.00 -17.88
N ALA A 134 -1.88 0.05 -17.89
CA ALA A 134 -2.62 1.08 -18.62
C ALA A 134 -2.36 2.51 -18.08
N ALA A 135 -2.02 2.64 -16.80
CA ALA A 135 -1.65 3.91 -16.17
C ALA A 135 -0.17 4.28 -16.35
N THR A 136 0.67 3.36 -16.82
CA THR A 136 2.12 3.57 -16.95
C THR A 136 2.44 4.31 -18.24
N SER A 137 3.10 5.46 -18.14
CA SER A 137 3.45 6.33 -19.25
C SER A 137 4.93 6.26 -19.63
N SER A 138 5.80 5.78 -18.75
CA SER A 138 7.22 5.56 -19.03
C SER A 138 7.39 4.62 -20.22
N VAL A 139 8.29 4.96 -21.14
CA VAL A 139 8.65 4.05 -22.23
C VAL A 139 9.50 2.93 -21.65
N GLY A 140 9.15 1.69 -21.93
CA GLY A 140 9.89 0.54 -21.45
C GLY A 140 9.08 -0.74 -21.48
N SER A 141 9.61 -1.75 -20.79
CA SER A 141 8.92 -3.00 -20.50
C SER A 141 9.55 -3.67 -19.28
N ALA A 142 8.80 -4.57 -18.66
CA ALA A 142 9.26 -5.36 -17.53
C ALA A 142 8.63 -6.76 -17.56
N THR A 143 9.32 -7.71 -16.95
CA THR A 143 8.77 -9.04 -16.61
C THR A 143 8.16 -8.95 -15.20
N VAL A 144 6.91 -9.42 -15.04
CA VAL A 144 6.15 -9.39 -13.78
C VAL A 144 5.66 -10.76 -13.37
#